data_AF-A0A1I7UBA9-F1
#
_entry.id   AF-A0A1I7UBA9-F1
#
_cell.length_a   1.000
_cell.length_b   1.000
_cell.length_c   1.000
_cell.angle_alpha   90.00
_cell.angle_beta   90.00
_cell.angle_gamma   90.00
#
_symmetry.space_group_name_H-M   'P 1'
#
loop_
_entity.id
_entity.type
_entity.pdbx_description
1 polymer ?
#
loop_
_entity_poly.entity_id
_entity_poly.type
_entity_poly.pdbx_seq_one_letter_code
_entity_poly.pdbx_strand_id
1 'polypeptide(L)'
;MGNCFSWCRGGSRDDSPPPRNTNVTSEPRHAEYERRVQPVHQESYQRSGPVTQQPIAFPDYRSAYLDDEREEAEHLANLARQRDGFRQKQNDRDRRSEEEKRDRDQRAQRQFNEQSARLEEEKRRLREENERKNRKRDLETELRIREMKANAPASDADHNRIMEELQAESRRLDDQFYRNQLNCQQKQMERELERHRNEYEGLEKRQRLQDEYDLKREEIHRENDQKRREMNRQVQESQDMLNRSIWNDKIEKNWTARLNGLRSANKESENLAQRCLQSNPSPHDLSQWKYSLESLKNKMDDESRSMSEMYQETGKSFLLEIKSSVDRISADSSDLLDALNHHEISRLKDLSRKLNKSCLEVPTLAELKRNYNAEMRNNSRI
;
A
#
# COMPACT_ATOMS: atom_id res chain seq x y z
N MET A 1 40.35 17.63 53.97
CA MET A 1 40.31 19.11 54.00
C MET A 1 39.98 19.56 52.58
N GLY A 2 38.88 20.20 52.22
CA GLY A 2 37.68 20.64 52.91
C GLY A 2 36.55 20.80 51.87
N ASN A 3 35.32 20.77 52.38
CA ASN A 3 34.04 20.86 51.68
C ASN A 3 33.79 22.20 50.96
N CYS A 4 32.83 22.20 50.02
CA CYS A 4 31.62 23.05 49.95
C CYS A 4 30.94 22.80 48.59
N PHE A 5 29.82 22.08 48.44
CA PHE A 5 28.42 22.39 48.81
C PHE A 5 27.96 23.82 48.51
N SER A 6 27.11 24.00 47.49
CA SER A 6 26.11 25.07 47.46
C SER A 6 24.78 24.54 46.89
N TRP A 7 23.76 24.59 47.74
CA TRP A 7 22.34 24.46 47.43
C TRP A 7 21.76 25.82 47.02
N CYS A 8 20.80 25.83 46.09
CA CYS A 8 19.61 26.72 46.03
C CYS A 8 18.60 26.02 45.09
N ARG A 9 17.53 25.37 45.57
CA ARG A 9 16.19 25.89 45.96
C ARG A 9 15.44 26.67 44.86
N GLY A 10 14.30 26.11 44.45
CA GLY A 10 13.01 26.81 44.52
C GLY A 10 12.32 27.12 43.19
N GLY A 11 11.27 26.35 42.86
CA GLY A 11 10.30 26.67 41.81
C GLY A 11 9.19 25.62 41.73
N SER A 12 8.13 25.83 42.50
CA SER A 12 6.93 25.00 42.56
C SER A 12 5.89 25.37 41.49
N ARG A 13 5.10 24.36 41.09
CA ARG A 13 3.71 24.38 40.56
C ARG A 13 3.51 24.90 39.13
N ASP A 14 3.04 24.02 38.25
CA ASP A 14 1.60 23.95 37.97
C ASP A 14 1.22 22.59 37.35
N ASP A 15 0.37 21.88 38.09
CA ASP A 15 -0.43 20.75 37.66
C ASP A 15 -1.62 21.26 36.82
N SER A 16 -1.86 20.66 35.65
CA SER A 16 -3.22 20.34 35.18
C SER A 16 -3.20 19.55 33.86
N PRO A 17 -3.71 18.30 33.84
CA PRO A 17 -4.03 17.58 32.61
C PRO A 17 -5.39 18.02 32.04
N PRO A 18 -5.60 17.99 30.70
CA PRO A 18 -6.89 18.32 30.12
C PRO A 18 -7.93 17.22 30.38
N PRO A 19 -9.22 17.57 30.50
CA PRO A 19 -10.27 16.66 30.95
C PRO A 19 -10.73 15.70 29.85
N ARG A 20 -11.04 14.47 30.29
CA ARG A 20 -11.92 13.51 29.60
C ARG A 20 -13.31 14.12 29.45
N ASN A 21 -13.83 14.17 28.23
CA ASN A 21 -15.23 14.46 28.01
C ASN A 21 -16.02 13.16 27.79
N THR A 22 -17.08 13.05 28.57
CA THR A 22 -18.01 11.93 28.70
C THR A 22 -19.09 11.98 27.62
N ASN A 23 -19.63 10.79 27.33
CA ASN A 23 -20.87 10.51 26.59
C ASN A 23 -21.92 11.63 26.62
N VAL A 24 -22.42 11.98 25.43
CA VAL A 24 -23.78 12.51 25.26
C VAL A 24 -24.46 11.72 24.15
N THR A 25 -25.45 10.94 24.59
CA THR A 25 -26.50 10.30 23.81
C THR A 25 -27.42 11.38 23.26
N SER A 26 -27.61 11.44 21.94
CA SER A 26 -28.67 12.24 21.32
C SER A 26 -29.18 11.51 20.07
N GLU A 27 -30.39 10.94 20.16
CA GLU A 27 -31.23 10.68 18.99
C GLU A 27 -31.51 12.00 18.23
N PRO A 28 -31.86 11.90 16.94
CA PRO A 28 -33.20 12.37 16.59
C PRO A 28 -33.92 11.53 15.53
N ARG A 29 -35.14 11.15 15.92
CA ARG A 29 -36.43 11.27 15.21
C ARG A 29 -36.44 11.41 13.68
N HIS A 30 -37.20 10.49 13.10
CA HIS A 30 -37.97 10.60 11.87
C HIS A 30 -38.59 11.98 11.64
N ALA A 31 -38.46 12.52 10.43
CA ALA A 31 -39.51 13.29 9.76
C ALA A 31 -39.25 13.28 8.24
N GLU A 32 -40.21 12.69 7.52
CA GLU A 32 -40.85 13.19 6.30
C GLU A 32 -40.00 13.92 5.25
N TYR A 33 -39.84 13.30 4.06
CA TYR A 33 -40.16 14.00 2.82
C TYR A 33 -40.44 12.99 1.69
N GLU A 34 -41.69 12.51 1.64
CA GLU A 34 -42.27 11.98 0.41
C GLU A 34 -42.48 13.14 -0.58
N ARG A 35 -41.88 13.07 -1.77
CA ARG A 35 -42.46 13.73 -2.94
C ARG A 35 -42.79 12.69 -4.01
N ARG A 36 -44.08 12.39 -4.02
CA ARG A 36 -44.85 11.82 -5.12
C ARG A 36 -44.64 12.65 -6.39
N VAL A 37 -44.34 11.98 -7.50
CA VAL A 37 -44.66 12.48 -8.85
C VAL A 37 -45.57 11.42 -9.47
N GLN A 38 -46.86 11.73 -9.53
CA GLN A 38 -47.80 11.00 -10.40
C GLN A 38 -47.74 11.59 -11.81
N PRO A 39 -47.83 10.79 -12.88
CA PRO A 39 -48.28 11.29 -14.16
C PRO A 39 -49.80 11.14 -14.28
N VAL A 40 -50.46 12.25 -14.58
CA VAL A 40 -51.87 12.36 -14.94
C VAL A 40 -52.07 11.90 -16.38
N HIS A 41 -53.04 11.02 -16.58
CA HIS A 41 -53.64 10.73 -17.88
C HIS A 41 -54.56 11.88 -18.29
N GLN A 42 -54.44 12.37 -19.54
CA GLN A 42 -55.62 12.82 -20.28
C GLN A 42 -55.44 12.69 -21.80
N GLU A 43 -56.38 11.96 -22.39
CA GLU A 43 -56.71 11.83 -23.82
C GLU A 43 -57.10 13.22 -24.36
N SER A 44 -57.05 13.59 -25.64
CA SER A 44 -57.50 12.92 -26.86
C SER A 44 -57.25 13.91 -28.03
N TYR A 45 -56.97 13.43 -29.25
CA TYR A 45 -57.52 13.97 -30.50
C TYR A 45 -57.41 12.90 -31.60
N GLN A 46 -58.53 12.69 -32.28
CA GLN A 46 -58.72 11.68 -33.33
C GLN A 46 -58.34 12.19 -34.73
N ARG A 47 -58.00 11.21 -35.59
CA ARG A 47 -58.21 11.09 -37.04
C ARG A 47 -57.25 11.79 -38.02
N SER A 48 -56.41 10.97 -38.65
CA SER A 48 -56.49 10.64 -40.09
C SER A 48 -55.63 9.40 -40.37
N GLY A 49 -56.17 8.39 -41.08
CA GLY A 49 -55.45 7.17 -41.48
C GLY A 49 -54.81 7.29 -42.87
N PRO A 50 -54.47 6.18 -43.53
CA PRO A 50 -53.49 5.18 -43.12
C PRO A 50 -52.26 5.26 -44.04
N VAL A 51 -51.05 5.32 -43.48
CA VAL A 51 -49.82 5.13 -44.26
C VAL A 51 -49.21 3.82 -43.80
N THR A 52 -49.28 2.83 -44.70
CA THR A 52 -48.63 1.53 -44.56
C THR A 52 -47.11 1.74 -44.65
N GLN A 53 -46.48 2.11 -43.54
CA GLN A 53 -45.04 1.98 -43.37
C GLN A 53 -44.78 0.70 -42.59
N GLN A 54 -44.09 -0.23 -43.22
CA GLN A 54 -43.57 -1.40 -42.52
C GLN A 54 -42.63 -0.93 -41.40
N PRO A 55 -42.74 -1.50 -40.18
CA PRO A 55 -41.82 -1.18 -39.12
C PRO A 55 -40.43 -1.70 -39.49
N ILE A 56 -39.53 -0.80 -39.82
CA ILE A 56 -38.10 -1.08 -39.84
C ILE A 56 -37.73 -1.41 -38.39
N ALA A 57 -37.47 -2.69 -38.13
CA ALA A 57 -36.93 -3.15 -36.86
C ALA A 57 -35.56 -2.50 -36.67
N PHE A 58 -35.51 -1.41 -35.91
CA PHE A 58 -34.26 -0.88 -35.40
C PHE A 58 -33.70 -1.93 -34.42
N PRO A 59 -32.42 -2.31 -34.55
CA PRO A 59 -31.77 -3.16 -33.55
C PRO A 59 -31.87 -2.46 -32.20
N ASP A 60 -32.44 -3.14 -31.21
CA ASP A 60 -32.62 -2.59 -29.87
C ASP A 60 -31.26 -2.52 -29.16
N TYR A 61 -30.49 -1.48 -29.46
CA TYR A 61 -29.21 -1.18 -28.81
C TYR A 61 -29.36 -0.98 -27.30
N ARG A 62 -30.58 -0.93 -26.77
CA ARG A 62 -30.86 -0.84 -25.33
C ARG A 62 -30.64 -2.17 -24.61
N SER A 63 -30.73 -3.32 -25.30
CA SER A 63 -30.56 -4.64 -24.70
C SER A 63 -29.11 -4.93 -24.32
N ALA A 64 -28.15 -4.58 -25.18
CA ALA A 64 -26.73 -4.86 -24.93
C ALA A 64 -26.16 -4.05 -23.74
N TYR A 65 -26.60 -2.79 -23.58
CA TYR A 65 -26.19 -1.97 -22.43
C TYR A 65 -26.77 -2.46 -21.10
N LEU A 66 -27.95 -3.10 -21.11
CA LEU A 66 -28.56 -3.65 -19.89
C LEU A 66 -27.93 -4.97 -19.46
N ASP A 67 -27.37 -5.73 -20.41
CA ASP A 67 -26.63 -6.96 -20.12
C ASP A 67 -25.24 -6.65 -19.53
N ASP A 68 -24.53 -5.65 -20.07
CA ASP A 68 -23.26 -5.16 -19.52
C ASP A 68 -23.41 -4.62 -18.08
N GLU A 69 -24.47 -3.84 -17.80
CA GLU A 69 -24.76 -3.34 -16.44
C GLU A 69 -25.10 -4.48 -15.45
N ARG A 70 -25.71 -5.58 -15.92
CA ARG A 70 -25.97 -6.77 -15.09
C ARG A 70 -24.69 -7.52 -14.78
N GLU A 71 -23.82 -7.72 -15.77
CA GLU A 71 -22.54 -8.39 -15.57
C GLU A 71 -21.64 -7.61 -14.60
N GLU A 72 -21.60 -6.28 -14.70
CA GLU A 72 -20.90 -5.43 -13.73
C GLU A 72 -21.49 -5.51 -12.33
N ALA A 73 -22.82 -5.52 -12.20
CA ALA A 73 -23.49 -5.67 -10.91
C ALA A 73 -23.22 -7.03 -10.26
N GLU A 74 -23.23 -8.12 -11.04
CA GLU A 74 -22.88 -9.46 -10.55
C GLU A 74 -21.41 -9.56 -10.14
N HIS A 75 -20.51 -8.93 -10.89
CA HIS A 75 -19.09 -8.88 -10.56
C HIS A 75 -18.85 -8.11 -9.25
N LEU A 76 -19.50 -6.96 -9.06
CA LEU A 76 -19.43 -6.18 -7.82
C LEU A 76 -20.03 -6.96 -6.63
N ALA A 77 -21.14 -7.67 -6.83
CA ALA A 77 -21.74 -8.50 -5.80
C ALA A 77 -20.82 -9.68 -5.40
N ASN A 78 -20.13 -10.29 -6.36
CA ASN A 78 -19.15 -11.35 -6.08
C ASN A 78 -17.94 -10.83 -5.31
N LEU A 79 -17.42 -9.64 -5.64
CA LEU A 79 -16.35 -9.00 -4.88
C LEU A 79 -16.79 -8.66 -3.46
N ALA A 80 -18.02 -8.18 -3.26
CA ALA A 80 -18.58 -7.93 -1.94
C ALA A 80 -18.65 -9.20 -1.09
N ARG A 81 -19.17 -10.31 -1.66
CA ARG A 81 -19.20 -11.62 -0.98
C ARG A 81 -17.82 -12.13 -0.60
N GLN A 82 -16.81 -11.93 -1.46
CA GLN A 82 -15.44 -12.30 -1.12
C GLN A 82 -14.91 -11.47 0.06
N ARG A 83 -15.12 -10.14 0.06
CA ARG A 83 -14.70 -9.27 1.17
C ARG A 83 -15.36 -9.65 2.48
N ASP A 84 -16.66 -9.94 2.46
CA ASP A 84 -17.40 -10.38 3.65
C ASP A 84 -16.91 -11.75 4.13
N GLY A 85 -16.63 -12.68 3.22
CA GLY A 85 -16.04 -13.98 3.55
C GLY A 85 -14.66 -13.87 4.20
N PHE A 86 -13.80 -12.96 3.72
CA PHE A 86 -12.51 -12.67 4.36
C PHE A 86 -12.68 -12.07 5.76
N ARG A 87 -13.61 -11.11 5.90
CA ARG A 87 -13.90 -10.47 7.18
C ARG A 87 -14.43 -11.46 8.21
N GLN A 88 -15.31 -12.36 7.79
CA GLN A 88 -15.86 -13.40 8.67
C GLN A 88 -14.78 -14.39 9.12
N LYS A 89 -13.91 -14.86 8.20
CA LYS A 89 -12.77 -15.72 8.56
C LYS A 89 -11.79 -15.05 9.51
N GLN A 90 -11.57 -13.74 9.36
CA GLN A 90 -10.72 -12.97 10.25
C GLN A 90 -11.34 -12.86 11.65
N ASN A 91 -12.62 -12.50 11.73
CA ASN A 91 -13.36 -12.45 13.00
C ASN A 91 -13.38 -13.81 13.72
N ASP A 92 -13.57 -14.91 12.99
CA ASP A 92 -13.54 -16.27 13.57
C ASP A 92 -12.15 -16.63 14.11
N ARG A 93 -11.09 -16.21 13.42
CA ARG A 93 -9.71 -16.43 13.87
C ARG A 93 -9.40 -15.62 15.13
N ASP A 94 -9.81 -14.36 15.16
CA ASP A 94 -9.62 -13.48 16.32
C ASP A 94 -10.40 -14.00 17.52
N ARG A 95 -11.66 -14.43 17.32
CA ARG A 95 -12.48 -15.04 18.37
C ARG A 95 -11.85 -16.30 18.95
N ARG A 96 -11.34 -17.21 18.10
CA ARG A 96 -10.64 -18.42 18.58
C ARG A 96 -9.38 -18.06 19.37
N SER A 97 -8.63 -17.06 18.90
CA SER A 97 -7.44 -16.59 19.61
C SER A 97 -7.78 -15.98 20.98
N GLU A 98 -8.90 -15.26 21.10
CA GLU A 98 -9.38 -14.73 22.37
C GLU A 98 -9.85 -15.82 23.33
N GLU A 99 -10.60 -16.81 22.83
CA GLU A 99 -11.04 -17.97 23.62
C GLU A 99 -9.82 -18.75 24.15
N GLU A 100 -8.83 -19.04 23.32
CA GLU A 100 -7.58 -19.71 23.74
C GLU A 100 -6.82 -18.91 24.80
N LYS A 101 -6.77 -17.57 24.64
CA LYS A 101 -6.10 -16.70 25.62
C LYS A 101 -6.82 -16.74 26.97
N ARG A 102 -8.15 -16.64 26.98
CA ARG A 102 -8.96 -16.74 28.21
C ARG A 102 -8.77 -18.09 28.90
N ASP A 103 -8.68 -19.17 28.13
CA ASP A 103 -8.45 -20.51 28.65
C ASP A 103 -7.07 -20.67 29.28
N ARG A 104 -6.02 -20.12 28.65
CA ARG A 104 -4.66 -20.09 29.22
C ARG A 104 -4.61 -19.26 30.50
N ASP A 105 -5.23 -18.08 30.50
CA ASP A 105 -5.26 -17.20 31.66
C ASP A 105 -5.99 -17.87 32.84
N GLN A 106 -7.11 -18.55 32.60
CA GLN A 106 -7.81 -19.32 33.64
C GLN A 106 -6.96 -20.46 34.19
N ARG A 107 -6.24 -21.21 33.35
CA ARG A 107 -5.35 -22.30 33.80
C ARG A 107 -4.19 -21.76 34.64
N ALA A 108 -3.57 -20.67 34.19
CA ALA A 108 -2.51 -20.00 34.94
C ALA A 108 -3.00 -19.50 36.30
N GLN A 109 -4.21 -18.91 36.35
CA GLN A 109 -4.81 -18.45 37.60
C GLN A 109 -5.08 -19.60 38.58
N ARG A 110 -5.56 -20.76 38.08
CA ARG A 110 -5.78 -21.95 38.92
C ARG A 110 -4.47 -22.46 39.50
N GLN A 111 -3.42 -22.57 38.68
CA GLN A 111 -2.09 -23.00 39.13
C GLN A 111 -1.51 -22.04 40.17
N PHE A 112 -1.67 -20.74 39.96
CA PHE A 112 -1.24 -19.72 40.92
C PHE A 112 -1.98 -19.87 42.27
N ASN A 113 -3.31 -20.02 42.23
CA ASN A 113 -4.11 -20.21 43.44
C ASN A 113 -3.75 -21.50 44.18
N GLU A 114 -3.50 -22.60 43.47
CA GLU A 114 -3.05 -23.86 44.08
C GLU A 114 -1.67 -23.73 44.73
N GLN A 115 -0.72 -23.07 44.07
CA GLN A 115 0.61 -22.82 44.66
C GLN A 115 0.52 -21.91 45.89
N SER A 116 -0.32 -20.87 45.83
CA SER A 116 -0.56 -19.98 46.96
C SER A 116 -1.15 -20.74 48.16
N ALA A 117 -2.15 -21.60 47.91
CA ALA A 117 -2.77 -22.42 48.97
C ALA A 117 -1.77 -23.39 49.62
N ARG A 118 -0.90 -24.03 48.82
CA ARG A 118 0.17 -24.91 49.34
C ARG A 118 1.15 -24.15 50.24
N LEU A 119 1.60 -22.97 49.81
CA LEU A 119 2.50 -22.12 50.58
C LEU A 119 1.86 -21.63 51.89
N GLU A 120 0.56 -21.34 51.86
CA GLU A 120 -0.17 -20.89 53.04
C GLU A 120 -0.38 -22.03 54.05
N GLU A 121 -0.65 -23.24 53.57
CA GLU A 121 -0.73 -24.43 54.42
C GLU A 121 0.63 -24.76 55.07
N GLU A 122 1.72 -24.66 54.32
CA GLU A 122 3.08 -24.86 54.84
C GLU A 122 3.43 -23.82 55.92
N LYS A 123 3.11 -22.54 55.67
CA LYS A 123 3.26 -21.47 56.69
C LYS A 123 2.44 -21.76 57.94
N ARG A 124 1.21 -22.27 57.79
CA ARG A 124 0.37 -22.63 58.94
C ARG A 124 0.99 -23.75 59.76
N ARG A 125 1.44 -24.83 59.11
CA ARG A 125 2.12 -25.96 59.78
C ARG A 125 3.37 -25.51 60.54
N LEU A 126 4.18 -24.65 59.93
CA LEU A 126 5.37 -24.11 60.59
C LEU A 126 5.01 -23.27 61.83
N ARG A 127 3.93 -22.48 61.78
CA ARG A 127 3.47 -21.72 62.96
C ARG A 127 3.02 -22.63 64.09
N GLU A 128 2.21 -23.64 63.78
CA GLU A 128 1.72 -24.62 64.77
C GLU A 128 2.88 -25.41 65.40
N GLU A 129 3.86 -25.84 64.60
CA GLU A 129 5.05 -26.54 65.11
C GLU A 129 5.87 -25.63 66.03
N ASN A 130 6.01 -24.35 65.67
CA ASN A 130 6.76 -23.38 66.46
C ASN A 130 6.06 -23.06 67.79
N GLU A 131 4.73 -22.88 67.77
CA GLU A 131 3.94 -22.75 69.00
C GLU A 131 4.05 -23.98 69.89
N ARG A 132 4.02 -25.19 69.31
CA ARG A 132 4.17 -26.42 70.08
C ARG A 132 5.54 -26.50 70.76
N LYS A 133 6.60 -26.11 70.04
CA LYS A 133 7.97 -26.04 70.58
C LYS A 133 8.08 -24.99 71.70
N ASN A 134 7.46 -23.84 71.53
CA ASN A 134 7.45 -22.81 72.58
C ASN A 134 6.74 -23.29 73.83
N ARG A 135 5.52 -23.85 73.73
CA ARG A 135 4.81 -24.41 74.89
C ARG A 135 5.61 -25.48 75.63
N LYS A 136 6.34 -26.33 74.88
CA LYS A 136 7.21 -27.34 75.48
C LYS A 136 8.39 -26.71 76.25
N ARG A 137 9.03 -25.69 75.67
CA ARG A 137 10.09 -24.93 76.35
C ARG A 137 9.56 -24.22 77.59
N ASP A 138 8.39 -23.60 77.51
CA ASP A 138 7.75 -22.90 78.63
C ASP A 138 7.52 -23.87 79.80
N LEU A 139 6.97 -25.06 79.53
CA LEU A 139 6.80 -26.13 80.51
C LEU A 139 8.13 -26.63 81.09
N GLU A 140 9.16 -26.84 80.26
CA GLU A 140 10.50 -27.22 80.73
C GLU A 140 11.10 -26.14 81.63
N THR A 141 10.96 -24.86 81.28
CA THR A 141 11.41 -23.76 82.15
C THR A 141 10.61 -23.68 83.45
N GLU A 142 9.30 -23.92 83.41
CA GLU A 142 8.45 -23.90 84.60
C GLU A 142 8.80 -25.05 85.57
N LEU A 143 9.06 -26.25 85.03
CA LEU A 143 9.55 -27.40 85.79
C LEU A 143 10.93 -27.11 86.40
N ARG A 144 11.86 -26.55 85.62
CA ARG A 144 13.21 -26.18 86.10
C ARG A 144 13.15 -25.12 87.20
N ILE A 145 12.24 -24.13 87.10
CA ILE A 145 12.01 -23.13 88.15
C ILE A 145 11.40 -23.76 89.42
N ARG A 146 10.49 -24.74 89.28
CA ARG A 146 9.94 -25.49 90.43
C ARG A 146 11.01 -26.32 91.13
N GLU A 147 11.87 -27.01 90.40
CA GLU A 147 12.98 -27.79 90.96
C GLU A 147 13.98 -26.88 91.69
N MET A 148 14.33 -25.73 91.10
CA MET A 148 15.19 -24.74 91.77
C MET A 148 14.57 -24.15 93.03
N LYS A 149 13.24 -23.93 93.06
CA LYS A 149 12.53 -23.47 94.27
C LYS A 149 12.42 -24.56 95.36
N ALA A 150 12.35 -25.84 94.99
CA ALA A 150 12.28 -26.95 95.93
C ALA A 150 13.65 -27.30 96.53
N ASN A 151 14.73 -27.07 95.79
CA ASN A 151 16.13 -27.27 96.22
C ASN A 151 16.83 -25.97 96.58
N ALA A 152 16.13 -25.01 97.19
CA ALA A 152 16.75 -23.77 97.64
C ALA A 152 17.90 -24.09 98.61
N PRO A 153 19.17 -23.77 98.26
CA PRO A 153 20.31 -24.22 99.04
C PRO A 153 20.34 -23.51 100.40
N ALA A 154 20.50 -24.29 101.47
CA ALA A 154 20.73 -23.77 102.83
C ALA A 154 22.20 -23.33 103.06
N SER A 155 23.02 -23.26 101.99
CA SER A 155 24.47 -22.99 102.03
C SER A 155 24.90 -22.01 100.93
N ASP A 156 25.60 -20.94 101.31
CA ASP A 156 26.11 -19.87 100.43
C ASP A 156 27.05 -20.37 99.33
N ALA A 157 27.71 -21.53 99.53
CA ALA A 157 28.63 -22.11 98.56
C ALA A 157 27.92 -22.68 97.31
N ASP A 158 26.76 -23.30 97.48
CA ASP A 158 25.96 -23.84 96.38
C ASP A 158 25.25 -22.71 95.62
N HIS A 159 24.84 -21.64 96.34
CA HIS A 159 24.28 -20.45 95.71
C HIS A 159 25.30 -19.75 94.79
N ASN A 160 26.56 -19.62 95.23
CA ASN A 160 27.62 -19.05 94.40
C ASN A 160 27.94 -19.91 93.16
N ARG A 161 27.93 -21.24 93.27
CA ARG A 161 28.09 -22.15 92.13
C ARG A 161 26.97 -22.00 91.09
N ILE A 162 25.71 -21.93 91.55
CA ILE A 162 24.55 -21.72 90.68
C ILE A 162 24.63 -20.36 89.99
N MET A 163 25.09 -19.32 90.70
CA MET A 163 25.28 -17.98 90.13
C MET A 163 26.42 -17.94 89.08
N GLU A 164 27.52 -18.67 89.30
CA GLU A 164 28.58 -18.83 88.30
C GLU A 164 28.08 -19.60 87.06
N GLU A 165 27.31 -20.67 87.24
CA GLU A 165 26.70 -21.42 86.13
C GLU A 165 25.72 -20.54 85.34
N LEU A 166 24.88 -19.77 86.01
CA LEU A 166 23.96 -18.81 85.38
C LEU A 166 24.71 -17.70 84.64
N GLN A 167 25.81 -17.18 85.19
CA GLN A 167 26.65 -16.20 84.50
C GLN A 167 27.35 -16.80 83.28
N ALA A 168 27.83 -18.04 83.36
CA ALA A 168 28.43 -18.74 82.23
C ALA A 168 27.40 -19.04 81.14
N GLU A 169 26.18 -19.44 81.52
CA GLU A 169 25.07 -19.68 80.60
C GLU A 169 24.58 -18.38 79.94
N SER A 170 24.53 -17.27 80.68
CA SER A 170 24.26 -15.92 80.13
C SER A 170 25.29 -15.52 79.08
N ARG A 171 26.59 -15.66 79.40
CA ARG A 171 27.67 -15.34 78.44
C ARG A 171 27.59 -16.21 77.18
N ARG A 172 27.25 -17.49 77.34
CA ARG A 172 27.06 -18.40 76.20
C ARG A 172 25.88 -17.99 75.32
N LEU A 173 24.76 -17.56 75.93
CA LEU A 173 23.60 -17.06 75.21
C LEU A 173 23.91 -15.74 74.48
N ASP A 174 24.67 -14.83 75.12
CA ASP A 174 25.13 -13.58 74.50
C ASP A 174 26.05 -13.87 73.31
N ASP A 175 27.03 -14.77 73.45
CA ASP A 175 27.90 -15.20 72.34
C ASP A 175 27.09 -15.82 71.18
N GLN A 176 26.07 -16.61 71.51
CA GLN A 176 25.19 -17.23 70.52
C GLN A 176 24.32 -16.17 69.82
N PHE A 177 23.86 -15.15 70.56
CA PHE A 177 23.14 -14.00 70.03
C PHE A 177 24.01 -13.21 69.05
N TYR A 178 25.25 -12.86 69.44
CA TYR A 178 26.18 -12.15 68.55
C TYR A 178 26.51 -12.93 67.28
N ARG A 179 26.76 -14.25 67.40
CA ARG A 179 26.97 -15.10 66.22
C ARG A 179 25.74 -15.14 65.31
N ASN A 180 24.55 -15.27 65.89
CA ASN A 180 23.30 -15.25 65.12
C ASN A 180 23.06 -13.90 64.44
N GLN A 181 23.37 -12.79 65.13
CA GLN A 181 23.28 -11.45 64.57
C GLN A 181 24.23 -11.27 63.38
N LEU A 182 25.49 -11.68 63.53
CA LEU A 182 26.49 -11.62 62.46
C LEU A 182 26.07 -12.48 61.25
N ASN A 183 25.60 -13.70 61.50
CA ASN A 183 25.15 -14.61 60.46
C ASN A 183 23.88 -14.08 59.75
N CYS A 184 23.00 -13.41 60.48
CA CYS A 184 21.83 -12.74 59.90
C CYS A 184 22.25 -11.58 58.99
N GLN A 185 23.21 -10.75 59.41
CA GLN A 185 23.76 -9.66 58.61
C GLN A 185 24.45 -10.18 57.33
N GLN A 186 25.26 -11.24 57.44
CA GLN A 186 25.89 -11.87 56.27
C GLN A 186 24.84 -12.40 55.28
N LYS A 187 23.85 -13.14 55.76
CA LYS A 187 22.76 -13.65 54.91
C LYS A 187 21.94 -12.53 54.28
N GLN A 188 21.78 -11.40 54.96
CA GLN A 188 21.08 -10.25 54.40
C GLN A 188 21.89 -9.60 53.27
N MET A 189 23.21 -9.44 53.46
CA MET A 189 24.12 -8.95 52.43
C MET A 189 24.14 -9.89 51.20
N GLU A 190 24.21 -11.21 51.41
CA GLU A 190 24.13 -12.20 50.32
C GLU A 190 22.82 -12.07 49.54
N ARG A 191 21.67 -11.93 50.22
CA ARG A 191 20.38 -11.72 49.56
C ARG A 191 20.32 -10.41 48.78
N GLU A 192 20.99 -9.36 49.23
CA GLU A 192 21.09 -8.10 48.49
C GLU A 192 21.94 -8.25 47.23
N LEU A 193 23.08 -8.93 47.34
CA LEU A 193 23.96 -9.22 46.22
C LEU A 193 23.29 -10.11 45.17
N GLU A 194 22.57 -11.14 45.61
CA GLU A 194 21.76 -12.02 44.75
C GLU A 194 20.64 -11.25 44.05
N ARG A 195 19.96 -10.34 44.76
CA ARG A 195 18.92 -9.47 44.16
C ARG A 195 19.50 -8.58 43.07
N HIS A 196 20.61 -7.91 43.34
CA HIS A 196 21.28 -7.06 42.34
C HIS A 196 21.74 -7.86 41.12
N ARG A 197 22.29 -9.06 41.33
CA ARG A 197 22.68 -9.95 40.23
C ARG A 197 21.49 -10.33 39.36
N ASN A 198 20.38 -10.73 39.98
CA ASN A 198 19.14 -11.07 39.27
C ASN A 198 18.53 -9.87 38.54
N GLU A 199 18.60 -8.67 39.13
CA GLU A 199 18.16 -7.44 38.47
C GLU A 199 18.99 -7.14 37.22
N TYR A 200 20.31 -7.29 37.31
CA TYR A 200 21.23 -7.08 36.18
C TYR A 200 21.00 -8.10 35.07
N GLU A 201 20.93 -9.39 35.40
CA GLU A 201 20.62 -10.44 34.43
C GLU A 201 19.23 -10.25 33.80
N GLY A 202 18.26 -9.76 34.58
CA GLY A 202 16.91 -9.44 34.08
C GLY A 202 16.90 -8.24 33.13
N LEU A 203 17.71 -7.20 33.40
CA LEU A 203 17.91 -6.08 32.49
C LEU A 203 18.59 -6.52 31.19
N GLU A 204 19.65 -7.32 31.28
CA GLU A 204 20.37 -7.82 30.11
C GLU A 204 19.48 -8.69 29.21
N LYS A 205 18.68 -9.60 29.81
CA LYS A 205 17.70 -10.40 29.07
C LYS A 205 16.65 -9.53 28.37
N ARG A 206 16.14 -8.49 29.05
CA ARG A 206 15.18 -7.55 28.44
C ARG A 206 15.81 -6.80 27.27
N GLN A 207 17.06 -6.36 27.41
CA GLN A 207 17.77 -5.66 26.34
C GLN A 207 17.98 -6.55 25.12
N ARG A 208 18.45 -7.80 25.31
CA ARG A 208 18.59 -8.76 24.21
C ARG A 208 17.27 -9.05 23.50
N LEU A 209 16.18 -9.21 24.26
CA LEU A 209 14.84 -9.37 23.70
C LEU A 209 14.42 -8.14 22.86
N GLN A 210 14.70 -6.94 23.36
CA GLN A 210 14.41 -5.70 22.64
C GLN A 210 15.22 -5.63 21.34
N ASP A 211 16.51 -5.91 21.38
CA ASP A 211 17.39 -5.90 20.22
C ASP A 211 16.93 -6.92 19.16
N GLU A 212 16.52 -8.13 19.57
CA GLU A 212 15.95 -9.14 18.66
C GLU A 212 14.62 -8.68 18.02
N TYR A 213 13.76 -8.01 18.79
CA TYR A 213 12.51 -7.45 18.28
C TYR A 213 12.76 -6.34 17.26
N ASP A 214 13.76 -5.50 17.53
CA ASP A 214 14.13 -4.39 16.65
C ASP A 214 14.74 -4.89 15.35
N LEU A 215 15.63 -5.89 15.41
CA LEU A 215 16.15 -6.58 14.23
C LEU A 215 15.04 -7.21 13.38
N LYS A 216 14.08 -7.90 13.99
CA LYS A 216 12.93 -8.49 13.27
C LYS A 216 12.03 -7.43 12.64
N ARG A 217 11.82 -6.30 13.32
CA ARG A 217 11.07 -5.16 12.76
C ARG A 217 11.76 -4.60 11.53
N GLU A 218 13.06 -4.35 11.62
CA GLU A 218 13.84 -3.83 10.51
C GLU A 218 13.85 -4.77 9.31
N GLU A 219 13.95 -6.08 9.53
CA GLU A 219 13.87 -7.08 8.47
C GLU A 219 12.52 -7.03 7.75
N ILE A 220 11.42 -6.99 8.50
CA ILE A 220 10.06 -6.86 7.94
C ILE A 220 9.92 -5.56 7.13
N HIS A 221 10.48 -4.45 7.61
CA HIS A 221 10.46 -3.18 6.87
C HIS A 221 11.27 -3.27 5.57
N ARG A 222 12.46 -3.87 5.60
CA ARG A 222 13.30 -4.08 4.40
C ARG A 222 12.60 -4.96 3.38
N GLU A 223 12.02 -6.08 3.79
CA GLU A 223 11.25 -6.95 2.90
C GLU A 223 10.03 -6.24 2.30
N ASN A 224 9.29 -5.47 3.09
CA ASN A 224 8.14 -4.71 2.60
C ASN A 224 8.55 -3.62 1.60
N ASP A 225 9.64 -2.91 1.86
CA ASP A 225 10.15 -1.92 0.92
C ASP A 225 10.64 -2.55 -0.38
N GLN A 226 11.23 -3.74 -0.32
CA GLN A 226 11.61 -4.50 -1.51
C GLN A 226 10.36 -4.95 -2.29
N LYS A 227 9.35 -5.51 -1.61
CA LYS A 227 8.07 -5.88 -2.23
C LYS A 227 7.38 -4.68 -2.86
N ARG A 228 7.37 -3.52 -2.20
CA ARG A 228 6.78 -2.29 -2.72
C ARG A 228 7.51 -1.80 -3.97
N ARG A 229 8.84 -1.83 -3.97
CA ARG A 229 9.65 -1.47 -5.14
C ARG A 229 9.37 -2.40 -6.32
N GLU A 230 9.33 -3.70 -6.09
CA GLU A 230 9.06 -4.68 -7.14
C GLU A 230 7.64 -4.54 -7.71
N MET A 231 6.64 -4.37 -6.83
CA MET A 231 5.27 -4.11 -7.27
C MET A 231 5.17 -2.82 -8.09
N ASN A 232 5.81 -1.73 -7.65
CA ASN A 232 5.83 -0.48 -8.40
C ASN A 232 6.49 -0.63 -9.78
N ARG A 233 7.58 -1.41 -9.87
CA ARG A 233 8.24 -1.73 -11.14
C ARG A 233 7.28 -2.45 -12.09
N GLN A 234 6.59 -3.49 -11.62
CA GLN A 234 5.64 -4.26 -12.42
C GLN A 234 4.44 -3.43 -12.89
N VAL A 235 3.93 -2.54 -12.04
CA VAL A 235 2.86 -1.59 -12.40
C VAL A 235 3.34 -0.66 -13.51
N GLN A 236 4.55 -0.10 -13.38
CA GLN A 236 5.12 0.79 -14.37
C GLN A 236 5.35 0.07 -15.71
N GLU A 237 5.89 -1.15 -15.69
CA GLU A 237 6.06 -1.99 -16.88
C GLU A 237 4.72 -2.28 -17.57
N SER A 238 3.68 -2.61 -16.78
CA SER A 238 2.33 -2.86 -17.30
C SER A 238 1.72 -1.61 -17.93
N GLN A 239 1.92 -0.45 -17.29
CA GLN A 239 1.44 0.82 -17.80
C GLN A 239 2.17 1.24 -19.08
N ASP A 240 3.47 1.02 -19.16
CA ASP A 240 4.26 1.26 -20.38
C ASP A 240 3.83 0.35 -21.52
N MET A 241 3.60 -0.94 -21.26
CA MET A 241 3.08 -1.88 -22.25
C MET A 241 1.68 -1.47 -22.73
N LEU A 242 0.79 -1.09 -21.82
CA LEU A 242 -0.56 -0.62 -22.15
C LEU A 242 -0.50 0.65 -22.99
N ASN A 243 0.32 1.63 -22.59
CA ASN A 243 0.52 2.88 -23.34
C ASN A 243 1.03 2.60 -24.75
N ARG A 244 2.01 1.70 -24.90
CA ARG A 244 2.51 1.27 -26.21
C ARG A 244 1.41 0.58 -27.03
N SER A 245 0.59 -0.27 -26.41
CA SER A 245 -0.52 -0.98 -27.08
C SER A 245 -1.59 -0.01 -27.57
N ILE A 246 -2.08 0.89 -26.70
CA ILE A 246 -3.06 1.93 -27.05
C ILE A 246 -2.51 2.82 -28.15
N TRP A 247 -1.23 3.20 -28.06
CA TRP A 247 -0.58 3.97 -29.10
C TRP A 247 -0.56 3.20 -30.41
N ASN A 248 -0.16 1.93 -30.41
CA ASN A 248 -0.18 1.08 -31.61
C ASN A 248 -1.60 0.99 -32.21
N ASP A 249 -2.64 0.77 -31.42
CA ASP A 249 -4.02 0.67 -31.90
C ASP A 249 -4.54 1.99 -32.48
N LYS A 250 -4.27 3.12 -31.81
CA LYS A 250 -4.65 4.45 -32.31
C LYS A 250 -3.91 4.79 -33.59
N ILE A 251 -2.60 4.52 -33.63
CA ILE A 251 -1.74 4.66 -34.80
C ILE A 251 -2.30 3.80 -35.93
N GLU A 252 -2.44 2.49 -35.76
CA GLU A 252 -2.81 1.56 -36.83
C GLU A 252 -4.18 1.87 -37.46
N LYS A 253 -5.18 2.20 -36.64
CA LYS A 253 -6.51 2.58 -37.15
C LYS A 253 -6.48 3.93 -37.87
N ASN A 254 -5.65 4.88 -37.43
CA ASN A 254 -5.54 6.20 -38.03
C ASN A 254 -4.69 6.18 -39.33
N TRP A 255 -3.62 5.38 -39.39
CA TRP A 255 -2.70 5.36 -40.53
C TRP A 255 -3.33 4.90 -41.83
N THR A 256 -4.26 3.95 -41.79
CA THR A 256 -4.95 3.53 -43.03
C THR A 256 -5.68 4.69 -43.67
N ALA A 257 -6.42 5.47 -42.87
CA ALA A 257 -7.12 6.66 -43.36
C ALA A 257 -6.15 7.76 -43.77
N ARG A 258 -5.11 8.01 -42.97
CA ARG A 258 -4.09 9.04 -43.21
C ARG A 258 -3.32 8.78 -44.52
N LEU A 259 -2.81 7.57 -44.71
CA LEU A 259 -2.07 7.15 -45.93
C LEU A 259 -2.96 7.18 -47.17
N ASN A 260 -4.21 6.72 -47.07
CA ASN A 260 -5.17 6.83 -48.17
C ASN A 260 -5.50 8.30 -48.50
N GLY A 261 -5.55 9.16 -47.48
CA GLY A 261 -5.68 10.61 -47.64
C GLY A 261 -4.49 11.24 -48.38
N LEU A 262 -3.27 10.79 -48.11
CA LEU A 262 -2.06 11.24 -48.82
C LEU A 262 -2.06 10.76 -50.28
N ARG A 263 -2.38 9.48 -50.52
CA ARG A 263 -2.47 8.91 -51.88
C ARG A 263 -3.53 9.59 -52.75
N SER A 264 -4.59 10.09 -52.14
CA SER A 264 -5.68 10.78 -52.83
C SER A 264 -5.59 12.30 -52.78
N ALA A 265 -4.55 12.88 -52.14
CA ALA A 265 -4.43 14.32 -51.95
C ALA A 265 -4.28 15.09 -53.28
N ASN A 266 -3.72 14.47 -54.32
CA ASN A 266 -3.52 15.10 -55.63
C ASN A 266 -4.73 15.01 -56.57
N LYS A 267 -5.87 14.42 -56.17
CA LYS A 267 -7.03 14.25 -57.05
C LYS A 267 -7.57 15.57 -57.60
N GLU A 268 -7.55 16.63 -56.79
CA GLU A 268 -8.01 17.96 -57.20
C GLU A 268 -7.11 18.58 -58.26
N SER A 269 -5.79 18.56 -58.02
CA SER A 269 -4.78 19.00 -58.99
C SER A 269 -4.77 18.15 -60.26
N GLU A 270 -4.98 16.83 -60.18
CA GLU A 270 -5.12 15.95 -61.34
C GLU A 270 -6.33 16.34 -62.21
N ASN A 271 -7.48 16.59 -61.60
CA ASN A 271 -8.69 17.03 -62.29
C ASN A 271 -8.49 18.40 -62.97
N LEU A 272 -7.74 19.31 -62.33
CA LEU A 272 -7.41 20.62 -62.88
C LEU A 272 -6.37 20.51 -64.00
N ALA A 273 -5.37 19.63 -63.87
CA ALA A 273 -4.38 19.33 -64.90
C ALA A 273 -5.06 18.85 -66.20
N GLN A 274 -6.05 17.98 -66.11
CA GLN A 274 -6.81 17.49 -67.28
C GLN A 274 -7.56 18.61 -68.03
N ARG A 275 -8.00 19.65 -67.34
CA ARG A 275 -8.64 20.83 -67.96
C ARG A 275 -7.60 21.80 -68.51
N CYS A 276 -6.51 22.02 -67.78
CA CYS A 276 -5.47 22.98 -68.12
C CYS A 276 -4.51 22.51 -69.23
N LEU A 277 -4.38 21.21 -69.47
CA LEU A 277 -3.53 20.64 -70.51
C LEU A 277 -4.23 20.53 -71.89
N GLN A 278 -5.44 21.08 -72.03
CA GLN A 278 -6.16 21.17 -73.30
C GLN A 278 -5.66 22.34 -74.14
N SER A 279 -6.03 22.38 -75.44
CA SER A 279 -5.48 23.33 -76.42
C SER A 279 -5.69 24.81 -76.08
N ASN A 280 -6.64 25.15 -75.22
CA ASN A 280 -6.92 26.52 -74.74
C ASN A 280 -7.36 26.50 -73.25
N PRO A 281 -6.44 26.54 -72.29
CA PRO A 281 -6.80 26.55 -70.88
C PRO A 281 -7.39 27.91 -70.46
N SER A 282 -8.43 27.87 -69.63
CA SER A 282 -8.96 29.07 -69.00
C SER A 282 -7.92 29.64 -68.01
N PRO A 283 -7.64 30.96 -68.01
CA PRO A 283 -6.80 31.60 -67.00
C PRO A 283 -7.26 31.33 -65.56
N HIS A 284 -8.58 31.15 -65.38
CA HIS A 284 -9.16 30.80 -64.08
C HIS A 284 -8.75 29.39 -63.63
N ASP A 285 -8.79 28.41 -64.54
CA ASP A 285 -8.41 27.03 -64.23
C ASP A 285 -6.91 26.92 -63.90
N LEU A 286 -6.06 27.69 -64.60
CA LEU A 286 -4.63 27.78 -64.29
C LEU A 286 -4.37 28.37 -62.90
N SER A 287 -5.11 29.42 -62.52
CA SER A 287 -5.01 30.01 -61.19
C SER A 287 -5.48 29.04 -60.10
N GLN A 288 -6.58 28.31 -60.34
CA GLN A 288 -7.05 27.29 -59.41
C GLN A 288 -6.05 26.13 -59.28
N TRP A 289 -5.41 25.74 -60.38
CA TRP A 289 -4.42 24.67 -60.36
C TRP A 289 -3.20 25.05 -59.52
N LYS A 290 -2.68 26.28 -59.68
CA LYS A 290 -1.61 26.81 -58.84
C LYS A 290 -1.98 26.79 -57.36
N TYR A 291 -3.17 27.29 -57.01
CA TYR A 291 -3.65 27.27 -55.63
C TYR A 291 -3.77 25.83 -55.06
N SER A 292 -4.30 24.89 -55.85
CA SER A 292 -4.39 23.49 -55.45
C SER A 292 -3.02 22.86 -55.20
N LEU A 293 -2.02 23.18 -56.02
CA LEU A 293 -0.64 22.71 -55.84
C LEU A 293 0.05 23.34 -54.62
N GLU A 294 -0.17 24.63 -54.36
CA GLU A 294 0.35 25.28 -53.15
C GLU A 294 -0.25 24.66 -51.88
N SER A 295 -1.56 24.42 -51.89
CA SER A 295 -2.27 23.73 -50.81
C SER A 295 -1.75 22.31 -50.59
N LEU A 296 -1.55 21.55 -51.69
CA LEU A 296 -0.97 20.20 -51.63
C LEU A 296 0.44 20.21 -51.05
N LYS A 297 1.30 21.12 -51.52
CA LYS A 297 2.67 21.27 -51.03
C LYS A 297 2.70 21.55 -49.54
N ASN A 298 1.94 22.56 -49.08
CA ASN A 298 1.88 22.93 -47.66
C ASN A 298 1.41 21.75 -46.80
N LYS A 299 0.39 21.01 -47.27
CA LYS A 299 -0.09 19.80 -46.59
C LYS A 299 0.99 18.72 -46.48
N MET A 300 1.80 18.51 -47.51
CA MET A 300 2.90 17.54 -47.47
C MET A 300 4.05 18.00 -46.58
N ASP A 301 4.34 19.30 -46.53
CA ASP A 301 5.35 19.89 -45.63
C ASP A 301 4.93 19.81 -44.16
N ASP A 302 3.65 20.03 -43.86
CA ASP A 302 3.07 19.82 -42.52
C ASP A 302 3.14 18.34 -42.13
N GLU A 303 2.78 17.44 -43.05
CA GLU A 303 2.83 16.00 -42.83
C GLU A 303 4.26 15.52 -42.59
N SER A 304 5.24 16.02 -43.36
CA SER A 304 6.67 15.71 -43.19
C SER A 304 7.18 16.12 -41.80
N ARG A 305 6.82 17.32 -41.33
CA ARG A 305 7.12 17.78 -39.96
C ARG A 305 6.49 16.87 -38.91
N SER A 306 5.21 16.53 -39.08
CA SER A 306 4.51 15.61 -38.19
C SER A 306 5.16 14.22 -38.15
N MET A 307 5.64 13.70 -39.29
CA MET A 307 6.39 12.43 -39.33
C MET A 307 7.69 12.52 -38.53
N SER A 308 8.42 13.63 -38.65
CA SER A 308 9.66 13.87 -37.91
C SER A 308 9.45 13.93 -36.40
N GLU A 309 8.41 14.63 -35.94
CA GLU A 309 8.06 14.71 -34.52
C GLU A 309 7.69 13.32 -33.98
N MET A 310 6.80 12.60 -34.66
CA MET A 310 6.42 11.24 -34.24
C MET A 310 7.61 10.27 -34.28
N TYR A 311 8.57 10.45 -35.18
CA TYR A 311 9.78 9.64 -35.20
C TYR A 311 10.68 9.91 -33.99
N GLN A 312 10.84 11.17 -33.59
CA GLN A 312 11.60 11.51 -32.39
C GLN A 312 10.97 10.94 -31.12
N GLU A 313 9.64 10.90 -31.06
CA GLU A 313 8.90 10.35 -29.91
C GLU A 313 8.91 8.81 -29.87
N THR A 314 8.77 8.15 -31.02
CA THR A 314 8.51 6.70 -31.07
C THR A 314 9.68 5.86 -31.58
N GLY A 315 10.65 6.47 -32.26
CA GLY A 315 11.80 5.80 -32.88
C GLY A 315 11.45 4.84 -34.03
N LYS A 316 10.20 4.83 -34.53
CA LYS A 316 9.76 3.84 -35.52
C LYS A 316 10.23 4.18 -36.93
N SER A 317 11.07 3.33 -37.52
CA SER A 317 11.70 3.53 -38.84
C SER A 317 10.71 3.78 -39.98
N PHE A 318 9.55 3.12 -39.97
CA PHE A 318 8.54 3.26 -41.03
C PHE A 318 8.03 4.71 -41.20
N LEU A 319 8.13 5.55 -40.16
CA LEU A 319 7.79 6.98 -40.23
C LEU A 319 8.72 7.75 -41.18
N LEU A 320 10.00 7.35 -41.27
CA LEU A 320 10.96 7.93 -42.20
C LEU A 320 10.64 7.57 -43.65
N GLU A 321 10.09 6.38 -43.89
CA GLU A 321 9.66 5.93 -45.22
C GLU A 321 8.46 6.75 -45.72
N ILE A 322 7.48 7.00 -44.84
CA ILE A 322 6.35 7.90 -45.13
C ILE A 322 6.87 9.32 -45.35
N LYS A 323 7.75 9.83 -44.47
CA LYS A 323 8.37 11.16 -44.59
C LYS A 323 9.02 11.36 -45.95
N SER A 324 9.88 10.41 -46.37
CA SER A 324 10.54 10.49 -47.67
C SER A 324 9.54 10.51 -48.83
N SER A 325 8.40 9.84 -48.69
CA SER A 325 7.36 9.81 -49.73
C SER A 325 6.64 11.16 -49.82
N VAL A 326 6.29 11.78 -48.70
CA VAL A 326 5.64 13.10 -48.68
C VAL A 326 6.60 14.23 -49.07
N ASP A 327 7.88 14.14 -48.70
CA ASP A 327 8.91 15.09 -49.16
C ASP A 327 9.04 15.08 -50.69
N ARG A 328 8.98 13.89 -51.32
CA ARG A 328 8.98 13.76 -52.78
C ARG A 328 7.75 14.41 -53.42
N ILE A 329 6.57 14.24 -52.83
CA ILE A 329 5.34 14.88 -53.33
C ILE A 329 5.43 16.41 -53.20
N SER A 330 5.97 16.92 -52.09
CA SER A 330 6.19 18.36 -51.91
C SER A 330 7.17 18.93 -52.95
N ALA A 331 8.27 18.23 -53.20
CA ALA A 331 9.25 18.59 -54.23
C ALA A 331 8.63 18.57 -55.64
N ASP A 332 7.92 17.49 -56.01
CA ASP A 332 7.27 17.37 -57.32
C ASP A 332 6.15 18.40 -57.50
N SER A 333 5.45 18.79 -56.43
CA SER A 333 4.46 19.87 -56.43
C SER A 333 5.12 21.22 -56.68
N SER A 334 6.30 21.45 -56.10
CA SER A 334 7.10 22.66 -56.30
C SER A 334 7.63 22.75 -57.73
N ASP A 335 8.18 21.66 -58.27
CA ASP A 335 8.65 21.59 -59.67
C ASP A 335 7.52 21.93 -60.66
N LEU A 336 6.30 21.42 -60.41
CA LEU A 336 5.13 21.66 -61.25
C LEU A 336 4.59 23.10 -61.10
N LEU A 337 4.61 23.66 -59.88
CA LEU A 337 4.29 25.06 -59.61
C LEU A 337 5.23 26.01 -60.37
N ASP A 338 6.52 25.72 -60.33
CA ASP A 338 7.54 26.52 -61.00
C ASP A 338 7.34 26.48 -62.53
N ALA A 339 7.08 25.30 -63.10
CA ALA A 339 6.76 25.18 -64.52
C ALA A 339 5.46 25.93 -64.92
N LEU A 340 4.46 25.98 -64.03
CA LEU A 340 3.23 26.76 -64.22
C LEU A 340 3.45 28.28 -64.10
N ASN A 341 4.43 28.72 -63.33
CA ASN A 341 4.81 30.12 -63.19
C ASN A 341 5.61 30.64 -64.39
N HIS A 342 6.40 29.77 -65.03
CA HIS A 342 7.22 30.12 -66.20
C HIS A 342 6.58 29.72 -67.55
N HIS A 343 5.34 29.25 -67.53
CA HIS A 343 4.57 28.83 -68.73
C HIS A 343 5.27 27.75 -69.59
N GLU A 344 5.98 26.82 -68.97
CA GLU A 344 6.70 25.73 -69.65
C GLU A 344 5.78 24.57 -70.04
N ILE A 345 4.83 24.83 -70.96
CA ILE A 345 3.73 23.90 -71.33
C ILE A 345 4.24 22.51 -71.75
N SER A 346 5.41 22.44 -72.42
CA SER A 346 6.01 21.18 -72.87
C SER A 346 6.37 20.22 -71.74
N ARG A 347 6.62 20.73 -70.52
CA ARG A 347 7.03 19.92 -69.35
C ARG A 347 5.87 19.64 -68.39
N LEU A 348 4.79 20.42 -68.43
CA LEU A 348 3.66 20.31 -67.49
C LEU A 348 3.02 18.92 -67.47
N LYS A 349 2.90 18.27 -68.64
CA LYS A 349 2.31 16.93 -68.74
C LYS A 349 3.14 15.87 -68.04
N ASP A 350 4.46 15.94 -68.17
CA ASP A 350 5.36 14.96 -67.56
C ASP A 350 5.52 15.23 -66.06
N LEU A 351 5.59 16.49 -65.63
CA LEU A 351 5.62 16.87 -64.21
C LEU A 351 4.31 16.51 -63.50
N SER A 352 3.15 16.72 -64.14
CA SER A 352 1.85 16.29 -63.60
C SER A 352 1.76 14.77 -63.44
N ARG A 353 2.26 13.99 -64.43
CA ARG A 353 2.37 12.52 -64.33
C ARG A 353 3.33 12.07 -63.23
N LYS A 354 4.47 12.75 -63.09
CA LYS A 354 5.46 12.48 -62.04
C LYS A 354 4.84 12.68 -60.65
N LEU A 355 4.16 13.81 -60.42
CA LEU A 355 3.45 14.09 -59.17
C LEU A 355 2.38 13.04 -58.88
N ASN A 356 1.55 12.67 -59.87
CA ASN A 356 0.55 11.61 -59.73
C ASN A 356 1.18 10.27 -59.30
N LYS A 357 2.31 9.90 -59.92
CA LYS A 357 3.04 8.69 -59.59
C LYS A 357 3.57 8.74 -58.16
N SER A 358 4.18 9.85 -57.75
CA SER A 358 4.70 10.05 -56.38
C SER A 358 3.59 9.93 -55.33
N CYS A 359 2.37 10.41 -55.60
CA CYS A 359 1.23 10.21 -54.71
C CYS A 359 0.79 8.74 -54.59
N LEU A 360 0.84 7.97 -55.69
CA LEU A 360 0.47 6.55 -55.67
C LEU A 360 1.54 5.66 -55.02
N GLU A 361 2.79 6.10 -55.02
CA GLU A 361 3.93 5.43 -54.40
C GLU A 361 4.01 5.62 -52.88
N VAL A 362 3.14 6.45 -52.28
CA VAL A 362 3.02 6.52 -50.81
C VAL A 362 2.69 5.11 -50.28
N PRO A 363 3.50 4.57 -49.36
CA PRO A 363 3.38 3.18 -48.94
C PRO A 363 2.05 2.92 -48.24
N THR A 364 1.48 1.74 -48.48
CA THR A 364 0.30 1.27 -47.76
C THR A 364 0.66 0.80 -46.36
N LEU A 365 -0.33 0.74 -45.47
CA LEU A 365 -0.12 0.16 -44.13
C LEU A 365 0.38 -1.29 -44.20
N ALA A 366 -0.07 -2.07 -45.19
CA ALA A 366 0.38 -3.45 -45.39
C ALA A 366 1.87 -3.52 -45.80
N GLU A 367 2.32 -2.64 -46.69
CA GLU A 367 3.73 -2.53 -47.10
C GLU A 367 4.61 -2.09 -45.93
N LEU A 368 4.19 -1.07 -45.18
CA LEU A 368 4.91 -0.60 -43.98
C LEU A 368 5.04 -1.71 -42.93
N LYS A 369 3.96 -2.45 -42.65
CA LYS A 369 3.98 -3.59 -41.71
C LYS A 369 4.93 -4.69 -42.18
N ARG A 370 4.96 -4.98 -43.48
CA ARG A 370 5.85 -6.00 -44.05
C ARG A 370 7.32 -5.58 -43.94
N ASN A 371 7.63 -4.33 -44.30
CA ASN A 371 8.99 -3.78 -44.26
C ASN A 371 9.51 -3.70 -42.82
N TYR A 372 8.70 -3.15 -41.91
CA TYR A 372 9.04 -3.05 -40.49
C TYR A 372 9.29 -4.43 -39.84
N ASN A 373 8.44 -5.43 -40.13
CA ASN A 373 8.65 -6.79 -39.63
C ASN A 373 9.91 -7.44 -40.20
N ALA A 374 10.28 -7.13 -41.45
CA ALA A 374 11.52 -7.61 -42.05
C ALA A 374 12.75 -6.97 -41.40
N GLU A 375 12.72 -5.66 -41.14
CA GLU A 375 13.78 -4.93 -40.42
C GLU A 375 13.98 -5.47 -39.00
N MET A 376 12.90 -5.64 -38.24
CA MET A 376 12.99 -6.16 -36.87
C MET A 376 13.55 -7.59 -36.82
N ARG A 377 13.17 -8.45 -37.77
CA ARG A 377 13.71 -9.82 -37.89
C ARG A 377 15.19 -9.84 -38.25
N ASN A 378 15.68 -8.88 -39.02
CA ASN A 378 17.09 -8.76 -39.35
C ASN A 378 17.90 -8.21 -38.16
N ASN A 379 17.33 -7.28 -37.39
CA ASN A 379 17.99 -6.71 -36.21
C ASN A 379 18.02 -7.67 -35.01
N SER A 380 17.12 -8.65 -34.91
CA SER A 380 17.16 -9.69 -33.86
C SER A 380 18.10 -10.87 -34.16
N ARG A 381 18.78 -10.86 -35.31
CA ARG A 381 19.73 -11.91 -35.75
C ARG A 381 21.20 -11.50 -35.60
N ILE A 382 21.45 -10.26 -35.18
CA ILE A 382 22.75 -9.72 -34.76
C ILE A 382 22.75 -9.74 -33.24
#